data_AF-A0AAE8VZ68-F1
#
_entry.id   AF-A0AAE8VZ68-F1
#
_cell.length_a   1.000
_cell.length_b   1.000
_cell.length_c   1.000
_cell.angle_alpha   90.00
_cell.angle_beta   90.00
_cell.angle_gamma   90.00
#
_symmetry.space_group_name_H-M   'P 1'
#
loop_
_entity.id
_entity.type
_entity.pdbx_description
1 polymer ?
#
loop_
_entity_poly.entity_id
_entity_poly.type
_entity_poly.pdbx_seq_one_letter_code
_entity_poly.pdbx_strand_id
1 'polypeptide(L)'
;MPEPDDLRSHDLSLLAGPSAQDLDSAEGILGLLTGWAAERLRLAREAAEPDPELVARWATESQRYAELLRGVRKMSPEELRRVVEEHGPAARRAVEEGR
;
A
#
# COMPACT_ATOMS: atom_id res chain seq x y z
N MET A 1 32.84 33.15 22.58
CA MET A 1 32.16 33.34 21.28
C MET A 1 31.87 31.96 20.73
N PRO A 2 30.69 31.36 20.96
CA PRO A 2 30.36 30.09 20.31
C PRO A 2 29.94 30.35 18.85
N GLU A 3 30.48 29.54 17.94
CA GLU A 3 30.24 29.57 16.49
C GLU A 3 28.83 29.09 16.13
N PRO A 4 28.20 29.60 15.05
CA PRO A 4 26.88 29.17 14.63
C PRO A 4 26.98 28.12 13.52
N ASP A 5 27.02 26.83 13.85
CA ASP A 5 27.05 25.77 12.82
C ASP A 5 26.21 24.52 13.15
N ASP A 6 25.09 24.69 13.87
CA ASP A 6 24.22 23.55 14.26
C ASP A 6 22.80 23.57 13.66
N LEU A 7 22.56 24.35 12.61
CA LEU A 7 21.20 24.49 12.03
C LEU A 7 21.03 23.99 10.59
N ARG A 8 22.02 23.29 10.00
CA ARG A 8 21.91 22.88 8.58
C ARG A 8 21.64 21.40 8.30
N SER A 9 21.66 20.52 9.31
CA SER A 9 21.50 19.07 9.06
C SER A 9 20.11 18.50 9.33
N HIS A 10 19.21 19.21 10.02
CA HIS A 10 17.91 18.66 10.41
C HIS A 10 16.72 19.08 9.53
N ASP A 11 16.87 20.08 8.66
CA ASP A 11 15.74 20.64 7.89
C ASP A 11 15.60 20.09 6.46
N LEU A 12 16.61 19.40 5.92
CA LEU A 12 16.57 18.93 4.53
C LEU A 12 15.83 17.59 4.35
N SER A 13 15.57 16.85 5.43
CA SER A 13 14.76 15.62 5.39
C SER A 13 13.26 15.90 5.29
N LEU A 14 12.83 17.14 5.56
CA LEU A 14 11.43 17.57 5.48
C LEU A 14 11.04 18.15 4.11
N LEU A 15 12.01 18.36 3.21
CA LEU A 15 11.80 18.89 1.85
C LEU A 15 11.98 17.84 0.75
N ALA A 16 12.20 16.58 1.11
CA ALA A 16 12.16 15.51 0.13
C ALA A 16 10.71 15.37 -0.35
N GLY A 17 10.47 15.75 -1.61
CA GLY A 17 9.34 15.24 -2.39
C GLY A 17 9.27 13.70 -2.30
N PRO A 18 8.22 13.06 -2.82
CA PRO A 18 7.91 11.66 -2.50
C PRO A 18 9.19 10.85 -2.63
N SER A 19 9.67 10.31 -1.50
CA SER A 19 10.94 9.59 -1.56
C SER A 19 10.69 8.44 -2.53
N ALA A 20 11.57 8.25 -3.51
CA ALA A 20 11.38 7.19 -4.50
C ALA A 20 11.08 5.84 -3.83
N GLN A 21 11.65 5.65 -2.63
CA GLN A 21 11.38 4.55 -1.72
C GLN A 21 9.92 4.45 -1.21
N ASP A 22 9.26 5.57 -0.85
CA ASP A 22 7.85 5.57 -0.42
C ASP A 22 6.93 5.19 -1.59
N LEU A 23 7.22 5.70 -2.79
CA LEU A 23 6.49 5.35 -4.01
C LEU A 23 6.65 3.87 -4.36
N ASP A 24 7.90 3.37 -4.39
CA ASP A 24 8.19 1.97 -4.68
C ASP A 24 7.53 1.04 -3.65
N SER A 25 7.55 1.42 -2.37
CA SER A 25 6.90 0.67 -1.29
C SER A 25 5.39 0.66 -1.43
N ALA A 26 4.77 1.80 -1.73
CA ALA A 26 3.34 1.90 -1.96
C ALA A 26 2.90 1.11 -3.20
N GLU A 27 3.62 1.21 -4.31
CA GLU A 27 3.39 0.41 -5.53
C GLU A 27 3.47 -1.09 -5.24
N GLY A 28 4.51 -1.52 -4.52
CA GLY A 28 4.70 -2.92 -4.13
C GLY A 28 3.58 -3.45 -3.23
N ILE A 29 3.23 -2.69 -2.19
CA ILE A 29 2.15 -3.03 -1.25
C ILE A 29 0.80 -3.15 -1.98
N LEU A 30 0.44 -2.15 -2.78
CA LEU A 30 -0.84 -2.13 -3.49
C LEU A 30 -0.90 -3.19 -4.59
N GLY A 31 0.22 -3.44 -5.29
CA GLY A 31 0.33 -4.50 -6.28
C GLY A 31 0.10 -5.88 -5.66
N LEU A 32 0.77 -6.15 -4.54
CA LEU A 32 0.59 -7.40 -3.79
C LEU A 32 -0.86 -7.57 -3.32
N LEU A 33 -1.44 -6.55 -2.70
CA LEU A 33 -2.81 -6.61 -2.18
C LEU A 33 -3.85 -6.76 -3.28
N THR A 34 -3.64 -6.12 -4.44
CA THR A 34 -4.51 -6.28 -5.61
C THR A 34 -4.51 -7.73 -6.09
N GLY A 35 -3.31 -8.32 -6.27
CA GLY A 35 -3.17 -9.70 -6.71
C GLY A 35 -3.72 -10.70 -5.69
N TRP A 36 -3.42 -10.50 -4.42
CA TRP A 36 -3.91 -11.34 -3.34
C TRP A 36 -5.44 -11.30 -3.22
N ALA A 37 -6.05 -10.11 -3.21
CA ALA A 37 -7.51 -9.98 -3.17
C ALA A 37 -8.19 -10.59 -4.41
N ALA A 38 -7.58 -10.48 -5.59
CA ALA A 38 -8.08 -11.11 -6.82
C ALA A 38 -8.05 -12.65 -6.72
N GLU A 39 -6.99 -13.23 -6.14
CA GLU A 39 -6.92 -14.67 -5.91
C GLU A 39 -7.95 -15.14 -4.86
N ARG A 40 -8.11 -14.40 -3.76
CA ARG A 40 -9.15 -14.68 -2.76
C ARG A 40 -10.56 -14.61 -3.36
N LEU A 41 -10.81 -13.65 -4.25
CA LEU A 41 -12.05 -13.56 -5.01
C LEU A 41 -12.26 -14.78 -5.91
N ARG A 42 -11.21 -15.21 -6.63
CA ARG A 42 -11.26 -16.41 -7.48
C ARG A 42 -11.61 -17.64 -6.66
N LEU A 43 -10.91 -17.88 -5.56
CA LEU A 43 -11.16 -19.00 -4.64
C LEU A 43 -12.57 -18.95 -4.04
N ALA A 44 -13.05 -17.78 -3.63
CA ALA A 44 -14.40 -17.61 -3.09
C ALA A 44 -15.49 -17.94 -4.13
N ARG A 45 -15.26 -17.62 -5.41
CA ARG A 45 -16.19 -17.95 -6.51
C ARG A 45 -16.17 -19.43 -6.90
N GLU A 46 -15.01 -20.07 -6.80
CA GLU A 46 -14.80 -21.48 -7.15
C GLU A 46 -15.13 -22.45 -6.01
N ALA A 47 -15.47 -21.95 -4.82
CA ALA A 47 -15.91 -22.77 -3.70
C ALA A 47 -17.15 -23.61 -4.07
N ALA A 48 -17.26 -24.82 -3.50
CA ALA A 48 -18.41 -25.70 -3.73
C ALA A 48 -19.74 -25.05 -3.34
N GLU A 49 -19.72 -24.22 -2.29
CA GLU A 49 -20.82 -23.35 -1.87
C GLU A 49 -20.27 -21.91 -1.72
N PRO A 50 -20.38 -21.07 -2.77
CA PRO A 50 -19.88 -19.70 -2.73
C PRO A 50 -20.67 -18.84 -1.75
N ASP A 51 -19.99 -18.26 -0.76
CA ASP A 51 -20.55 -17.23 0.11
C ASP A 51 -20.62 -15.89 -0.65
N PRO A 52 -21.82 -15.35 -0.95
CA PRO A 52 -21.97 -14.12 -1.71
C PRO A 52 -21.40 -12.90 -0.99
N GLU A 53 -21.41 -12.87 0.35
CA GLU A 53 -20.83 -11.76 1.12
C GLU A 53 -19.32 -11.77 1.02
N LEU A 54 -18.71 -12.97 1.09
CA LEU A 54 -17.27 -13.13 0.91
C LEU A 54 -16.82 -12.75 -0.50
N VAL A 55 -17.57 -13.16 -1.53
CA VAL A 55 -17.31 -12.81 -2.93
C VAL A 55 -17.42 -11.30 -3.14
N ALA A 56 -18.49 -10.67 -2.63
CA ALA A 56 -18.66 -9.22 -2.73
C ALA A 56 -17.53 -8.47 -2.04
N ARG A 57 -17.14 -8.90 -0.84
CA ARG A 57 -16.04 -8.31 -0.07
C ARG A 57 -14.73 -8.35 -0.86
N TRP A 58 -14.32 -9.51 -1.38
CA TRP A 58 -13.06 -9.61 -2.12
C TRP A 58 -13.09 -8.86 -3.45
N ALA A 59 -14.25 -8.77 -4.10
CA ALA A 59 -14.43 -7.94 -5.29
C ALA A 59 -14.21 -6.45 -4.97
N THR A 60 -14.81 -5.94 -3.88
CA THR A 60 -14.62 -4.56 -3.44
C THR A 60 -13.17 -4.27 -3.05
N GLU A 61 -12.53 -5.15 -2.27
CA GLU A 61 -11.12 -5.00 -1.87
C GLU A 61 -10.19 -4.98 -3.09
N SER A 62 -10.36 -5.93 -4.02
CA SER A 62 -9.56 -6.00 -5.24
C SER A 62 -9.72 -4.74 -6.09
N GLN A 63 -10.95 -4.24 -6.25
CA GLN A 63 -11.21 -3.00 -6.97
C GLN A 63 -10.57 -1.79 -6.28
N ARG A 64 -10.69 -1.68 -4.95
CA ARG A 64 -10.13 -0.59 -4.16
C ARG A 64 -8.60 -0.52 -4.30
N TYR A 65 -7.90 -1.65 -4.14
CA TYR A 65 -6.44 -1.66 -4.29
C TYR A 65 -6.01 -1.34 -5.72
N ALA A 66 -6.74 -1.82 -6.72
CA ALA A 66 -6.46 -1.49 -8.12
C ALA A 66 -6.67 0.01 -8.42
N GLU A 67 -7.68 0.65 -7.82
CA GLU A 67 -7.90 2.09 -7.93
C GLU A 67 -6.78 2.90 -7.28
N LEU A 68 -6.38 2.54 -6.06
CA LEU A 68 -5.26 3.15 -5.36
C LEU A 68 -3.96 2.99 -6.16
N LEU A 69 -3.68 1.80 -6.68
CA LEU A 69 -2.48 1.53 -7.48
C LEU A 69 -2.44 2.37 -8.76
N ARG A 70 -3.58 2.57 -9.43
CA ARG A 70 -3.65 3.47 -10.60
C ARG A 70 -3.37 4.94 -10.25
N GLY A 71 -3.71 5.35 -9.03
CA GLY A 71 -3.52 6.72 -8.53
C GLY A 71 -2.17 6.98 -7.88
N VAL A 72 -1.44 5.93 -7.49
CA VAL A 72 -0.28 6.02 -6.59
C VAL A 72 0.82 6.98 -7.07
N ARG A 73 1.09 7.03 -8.38
CA ARG A 73 2.10 7.94 -8.96
C ARG A 73 1.75 9.42 -8.90
N LYS A 74 0.48 9.74 -8.62
CA LYS A 74 -0.01 11.12 -8.49
C LYS A 74 -0.16 11.54 -7.02
N MET A 75 0.09 10.64 -6.08
CA MET A 75 -0.03 10.90 -4.65
C MET A 75 1.14 11.75 -4.14
N SER A 76 0.86 12.56 -3.13
CA SER A 76 1.87 13.32 -2.39
C SER A 76 2.76 12.38 -1.55
N PRO A 77 3.94 12.84 -1.10
CA PRO A 77 4.77 12.09 -0.15
C PRO A 77 3.99 11.61 1.08
N GLU A 78 3.15 12.48 1.65
CA GLU A 78 2.35 12.18 2.84
C GLU A 78 1.28 11.13 2.55
N GLU A 79 0.65 11.21 1.38
CA GLU A 79 -0.33 10.21 0.93
C GLU A 79 0.32 8.84 0.71
N LEU A 80 1.51 8.80 0.11
CA LEU A 80 2.27 7.55 -0.06
C LEU A 80 2.64 6.94 1.30
N ARG A 81 3.11 7.74 2.25
CA ARG A 81 3.41 7.27 3.61
C ARG A 81 2.18 6.70 4.29
N ARG A 82 1.02 7.35 4.18
CA ARG A 82 -0.26 6.82 4.69
C ARG A 82 -0.61 5.49 4.04
N VAL A 83 -0.45 5.34 2.74
CA VAL A 83 -0.67 4.06 2.05
C VAL A 83 0.21 2.97 2.64
N VAL A 84 1.50 3.24 2.83
CA VAL A 84 2.45 2.27 3.41
C VAL A 84 2.07 1.91 4.84
N GLU A 85 1.71 2.89 5.67
CA GLU A 85 1.31 2.68 7.07
C GLU A 85 -0.01 1.91 7.20
N GLU A 86 -1.03 2.29 6.43
CA GLU A 86 -2.37 1.70 6.47
C GLU A 86 -2.39 0.29 5.89
N HIS A 87 -1.67 0.06 4.79
CA HIS A 87 -1.76 -1.18 4.03
C HIS A 87 -0.57 -2.12 4.22
N GLY A 88 0.55 -1.65 4.77
CA GLY A 88 1.72 -2.48 5.09
C GLY A 88 1.42 -3.69 5.96
N PRO A 89 0.63 -3.57 7.06
CA PRO A 89 0.23 -4.73 7.86
C PRO A 89 -0.65 -5.74 7.09
N ALA A 90 -1.52 -5.27 6.20
CA ALA A 90 -2.32 -6.16 5.36
C ALA A 90 -1.46 -6.89 4.32
N ALA A 91 -0.52 -6.18 3.70
CA ALA A 91 0.44 -6.76 2.76
C ALA A 91 1.30 -7.84 3.42
N ARG A 92 1.80 -7.61 4.64
CA ARG A 92 2.54 -8.63 5.41
C ARG A 92 1.71 -9.90 5.65
N ARG A 93 0.46 -9.74 6.11
CA ARG A 93 -0.47 -10.88 6.28
C ARG A 93 -0.71 -11.62 4.97
N ALA A 94 -0.89 -10.90 3.87
CA ALA A 94 -1.07 -11.52 2.55
C ALA A 94 0.15 -12.37 2.12
N VAL A 95 1.38 -11.94 2.44
CA VAL A 95 2.60 -12.75 2.22
C VAL A 95 2.63 -13.98 3.13
N GLU A 96 2.29 -13.82 4.40
CA GLU A 96 2.29 -14.91 5.39
C GLU A 96 1.25 -15.98 5.05
N GLU A 97 0.06 -15.59 4.60
CA GLU A 97 -1.03 -16.49 4.20
C GLU A 97 -0.82 -17.10 2.80
N GLY A 98 0.06 -16.52 1.98
CA GLY A 98 0.41 -16.99 0.64
C GLY A 98 1.63 -17.92 0.58
N ARG A 99 2.25 -18.23 1.72
CA ARG A 99 3.35 -19.21 1.87
C ARG A 99 2.82 -20.58 2.27
#